data_AF-A0A1E7K9B9-F1
#
_entry.id   AF-A0A1E7K9B9-F1
#
_cell.length_a   1.000
_cell.length_b   1.000
_cell.length_c   1.000
_cell.angle_alpha   90.00
_cell.angle_beta   90.00
_cell.angle_gamma   90.00
#
_symmetry.space_group_name_H-M   'P 1'
#
loop_
_entity.id
_entity.type
_entity.pdbx_description
1 polymer ?
#
loop_
_entity_poly.entity_id
_entity_poly.type
_entity_poly.pdbx_seq_one_letter_code
_entity_poly.pdbx_strand_id
1 'polypeptide(L)'
;MIARHVSRGGLLCGGSAGAIVCGATILTAPPEEHSTRSNEGLNLLGGASILAHYEDTPVARAGAFRLAAELRTPALWALPENSGIRLDASGEPRALGERACLQFTAGGRMSDIPSDTV
;
A
#
# COMPACT_ATOMS: atom_id res chain seq x y z
N MET A 1 -18.97 -6.64 5.64
CA MET A 1 -19.80 -5.46 5.29
C MET A 1 -19.09 -4.58 4.25
N ILE A 2 -17.84 -4.16 4.50
CA ILE A 2 -17.02 -3.35 3.57
C ILE A 2 -16.60 -4.14 2.33
N ALA A 3 -15.99 -5.33 2.48
CA ALA A 3 -15.57 -6.15 1.33
C ALA A 3 -16.73 -6.47 0.35
N ARG A 4 -17.95 -6.66 0.88
CA ARG A 4 -19.17 -6.86 0.08
C ARG A 4 -19.64 -5.59 -0.64
N HIS A 5 -19.42 -4.41 -0.06
CA HIS A 5 -19.72 -3.15 -0.71
C HIS A 5 -18.77 -2.92 -1.89
N VAL A 6 -17.47 -3.11 -1.66
CA VAL A 6 -16.42 -2.98 -2.69
C VAL A 6 -16.64 -3.99 -3.82
N SER A 7 -16.93 -5.26 -3.50
CA SER A 7 -17.18 -6.28 -4.52
C SER A 7 -18.44 -6.07 -5.35
N ARG A 8 -19.31 -5.12 -4.96
CA ARG A 8 -20.51 -4.71 -5.71
C ARG A 8 -20.30 -3.41 -6.49
N GLY A 9 -19.06 -2.94 -6.62
CA GLY A 9 -18.73 -1.70 -7.31
C GLY A 9 -18.84 -0.45 -6.43
N GLY A 10 -18.97 -0.62 -5.12
CA GLY A 10 -18.93 0.48 -4.17
C GLY A 10 -17.52 1.09 -4.07
N LEU A 11 -17.46 2.42 -4.04
CA LEU A 11 -16.19 3.13 -3.86
C LEU A 11 -15.75 3.06 -2.39
N LEU A 12 -14.46 2.81 -2.19
CA LEU A 12 -13.79 2.91 -0.91
C LEU A 12 -12.56 3.80 -1.07
N CYS A 13 -12.43 4.78 -0.18
CA CYS A 13 -11.25 5.62 -0.06
C CYS A 13 -10.72 5.56 1.37
N GLY A 14 -9.40 5.58 1.52
CA GLY A 14 -8.73 5.60 2.81
C GLY A 14 -7.42 6.37 2.71
N GLY A 15 -7.15 7.21 3.70
CA GLY A 15 -5.89 7.94 3.85
C GLY A 15 -5.17 7.51 5.12
N SER A 16 -3.83 7.60 5.14
CA SER A 16 -2.99 7.18 6.28
C SER A 16 -3.35 5.74 6.73
N ALA A 17 -3.74 5.54 7.99
CA ALA A 17 -4.19 4.26 8.53
C ALA A 17 -5.34 3.60 7.74
N GLY A 18 -6.23 4.40 7.14
CA GLY A 18 -7.29 3.88 6.27
C GLY A 18 -6.77 3.24 4.99
N ALA A 19 -5.65 3.74 4.45
CA ALA A 19 -4.97 3.12 3.31
C ALA A 19 -4.26 1.82 3.73
N ILE A 20 -3.58 1.83 4.88
CA ILE A 20 -2.90 0.66 5.46
C ILE A 20 -3.88 -0.50 5.65
N VAL A 21 -5.03 -0.25 6.28
CA VAL A 21 -6.07 -1.27 6.50
C VAL A 21 -6.61 -1.88 5.22
N CYS A 22 -6.55 -1.19 4.08
CA CYS A 22 -6.99 -1.75 2.80
C CYS A 22 -6.05 -2.85 2.27
N GLY A 23 -4.77 -2.82 2.66
CA GLY A 23 -3.76 -3.78 2.23
C GLY A 23 -3.93 -5.17 2.85
N ALA A 24 -2.99 -6.08 2.55
CA ALA A 24 -2.99 -7.43 3.08
C ALA A 24 -2.69 -7.50 4.59
N THR A 25 -1.94 -6.54 5.12
CA THR A 25 -1.57 -6.47 6.53
C THR A 25 -1.45 -5.04 7.03
N ILE A 26 -1.69 -4.84 8.33
CA ILE A 26 -1.47 -3.57 9.01
C ILE A 26 -0.06 -3.42 9.59
N LEU A 27 0.82 -4.42 9.42
CA LEU A 27 2.18 -4.42 9.98
C LEU A 27 3.09 -3.31 9.42
N THR A 28 2.62 -2.56 8.42
CA THR A 28 3.28 -1.35 7.90
C THR A 28 3.01 -0.11 8.74
N ALA A 29 2.05 -0.15 9.67
CA ALA A 29 1.85 0.87 10.70
C ALA A 29 2.97 0.81 11.76
N PRO A 30 3.14 1.86 12.60
CA PRO A 30 4.06 1.83 13.73
C PRO A 30 3.81 0.61 14.64
N PRO A 31 4.85 -0.04 15.19
CA PRO A 31 4.71 -1.25 16.00
C PRO A 31 3.74 -1.13 17.19
N GLU A 32 3.60 0.06 17.77
CA GLU A 32 2.66 0.36 18.85
C GLU A 32 1.18 0.25 18.43
N GLU A 33 0.89 0.30 17.13
CA GLU A 33 -0.45 0.10 16.58
C GLU A 33 -0.74 -1.38 16.24
N HIS A 34 0.25 -2.27 16.38
CA HIS A 34 0.07 -3.68 16.08
C HIS A 34 -0.77 -4.37 17.14
N SER A 35 -1.71 -5.19 16.69
CA SER A 35 -2.57 -6.00 17.53
C SER A 35 -1.86 -7.29 17.95
N THR A 36 -2.10 -7.70 19.20
CA THR A 36 -1.67 -9.01 19.71
C THR A 36 -2.55 -10.16 19.22
N ARG A 37 -3.69 -9.86 18.58
CA ARG A 37 -4.64 -10.86 18.09
C ARG A 37 -4.48 -11.17 16.60
N SER A 38 -4.51 -10.14 15.76
CA SER A 38 -4.37 -10.27 14.31
C SER A 38 -3.98 -8.93 13.71
N ASN A 39 -3.02 -8.98 12.78
CA ASN A 39 -2.56 -7.84 11.99
C ASN A 39 -2.90 -8.00 10.50
N GLU A 40 -3.89 -8.82 10.19
CA GLU A 40 -4.44 -8.93 8.83
C GLU A 40 -5.17 -7.63 8.46
N GLY A 41 -4.92 -7.15 7.25
CA GLY A 41 -5.71 -6.07 6.65
C GLY A 41 -6.95 -6.62 5.95
N LEU A 42 -7.68 -5.76 5.26
CA LEU A 42 -8.86 -6.14 4.48
C LEU A 42 -8.52 -6.89 3.18
N ASN A 43 -7.24 -6.88 2.79
CA ASN A 43 -6.70 -7.52 1.59
C ASN A 43 -7.48 -7.16 0.31
N LEU A 44 -7.82 -5.88 0.16
CA LEU A 44 -8.55 -5.36 -0.99
C LEU A 44 -7.64 -5.04 -2.18
N LEU A 45 -6.32 -5.08 -1.98
CA LEU A 45 -5.30 -4.68 -2.94
C LEU A 45 -4.60 -5.89 -3.60
N GLY A 46 -5.30 -7.03 -3.72
CA GLY A 46 -4.75 -8.22 -4.39
C GLY A 46 -3.49 -8.78 -3.73
N GLY A 47 -3.40 -8.72 -2.39
CA GLY A 47 -2.22 -9.14 -1.63
C GLY A 47 -1.20 -8.03 -1.37
N ALA A 48 -1.29 -6.87 -2.02
CA ALA A 48 -0.39 -5.76 -1.75
C ALA A 48 -0.62 -5.13 -0.37
N SER A 49 0.42 -4.49 0.18
CA SER A 49 0.37 -3.73 1.44
C SER A 49 0.79 -2.27 1.20
N ILE A 50 0.37 -1.35 2.07
CA ILE A 50 0.65 0.09 1.94
C ILE A 50 1.66 0.55 2.99
N LEU A 51 2.72 1.22 2.57
CA LEU A 51 3.59 2.02 3.41
C LEU A 51 3.22 3.50 3.21
N ALA A 52 2.42 4.05 4.12
CA ALA A 52 1.99 5.44 4.08
C ALA A 52 3.12 6.38 4.52
N HIS A 53 3.01 7.67 4.18
CA HIS A 53 3.95 8.74 4.59
C HIS A 53 5.39 8.48 4.15
N TYR A 54 5.56 7.83 3.00
CA TYR A 54 6.86 7.45 2.51
C TYR A 54 7.66 8.65 2.00
N GLU A 55 8.89 8.78 2.48
CA GLU A 55 9.86 9.74 1.95
C GLU A 55 10.98 9.01 1.24
N ASP A 56 11.24 9.39 0.00
CA ASP A 56 12.18 8.70 -0.87
C ASP A 56 13.66 9.04 -0.56
N THR A 57 14.12 8.54 0.58
CA THR A 57 15.50 8.67 1.06
C THR A 57 16.21 7.31 1.03
N PRO A 58 17.56 7.26 0.97
CA PRO A 58 18.28 5.99 1.01
C PRO A 58 17.94 5.09 2.21
N VAL A 59 17.74 5.69 3.38
CA VAL A 59 17.37 4.97 4.61
C VAL A 59 15.96 4.40 4.51
N ALA A 60 14.99 5.20 4.05
CA ALA A 60 13.62 4.76 3.87
C ALA A 60 13.51 3.66 2.80
N ARG A 61 14.25 3.76 1.68
CA ARG A 61 14.34 2.69 0.66
C ARG A 61 14.83 1.38 1.25
N ALA A 62 15.93 1.41 2.01
CA ALA A 62 16.46 0.21 2.67
C ALA A 62 15.44 -0.40 3.65
N GLY A 63 14.74 0.46 4.42
CA GLY A 63 13.64 0.04 5.29
C GLY A 63 12.48 -0.62 4.53
N ALA A 64 12.06 -0.03 3.40
CA ALA A 64 10.98 -0.55 2.57
C ALA A 64 11.34 -1.91 1.93
N PHE A 65 12.58 -2.09 1.46
CA PHE A 65 13.04 -3.40 0.97
C PHE A 65 13.02 -4.47 2.05
N ARG A 66 13.53 -4.14 3.24
CA ARG A 66 13.53 -5.07 4.38
C ARG A 66 12.08 -5.44 4.75
N LEU A 67 11.21 -4.45 4.87
CA LEU A 67 9.80 -4.66 5.20
C LEU A 67 9.09 -5.51 4.13
N ALA A 68 9.31 -5.24 2.84
CA ALA A 68 8.73 -6.04 1.76
C ALA A 68 9.18 -7.51 1.83
N ALA A 69 10.44 -7.77 2.18
CA ALA A 69 10.97 -9.12 2.37
C ALA A 69 10.40 -9.81 3.61
N GLU A 70 10.29 -9.09 4.74
CA GLU A 70 9.73 -9.59 6.01
C GLU A 70 8.25 -9.97 5.87
N LEU A 71 7.45 -9.09 5.24
CA LEU A 71 6.02 -9.32 5.02
C LEU A 71 5.73 -10.41 3.99
N ARG A 72 6.72 -10.76 3.15
CA ARG A 72 6.56 -11.68 2.01
C ARG A 72 5.37 -11.30 1.10
N THR A 73 5.06 -10.01 1.05
CA THR A 73 3.98 -9.47 0.23
C THR A 73 4.39 -9.49 -1.26
N PRO A 74 3.47 -9.77 -2.19
CA PRO A 74 3.73 -9.62 -3.62
C PRO A 74 4.22 -8.20 -3.97
N ALA A 75 3.65 -7.20 -3.30
CA ALA A 75 4.00 -5.79 -3.46
C ALA A 75 3.79 -5.00 -2.15
N LEU A 76 4.72 -4.10 -1.87
CA LEU A 76 4.59 -3.05 -0.88
C LEU A 76 4.53 -1.72 -1.63
N TRP A 77 3.38 -1.06 -1.63
CA TRP A 77 3.20 0.24 -2.26
C TRP A 77 3.51 1.33 -1.26
N ALA A 78 4.53 2.13 -1.56
CA ALA A 78 5.00 3.22 -0.73
C ALA A 78 4.44 4.55 -1.27
N LEU A 79 3.67 5.25 -0.43
CA LEU A 79 2.91 6.43 -0.82
C LEU A 79 3.44 7.65 -0.06
N PRO A 80 3.96 8.66 -0.76
CA PRO A 80 4.25 9.94 -0.14
C PRO A 80 3.01 10.67 0.35
N GLU A 81 3.22 11.65 1.23
CA GLU A 81 2.18 12.63 1.58
C GLU A 81 1.65 13.34 0.34
N ASN A 82 0.34 13.64 0.34
CA ASN A 82 -0.40 14.20 -0.80
C ASN A 82 -0.38 13.36 -2.08
N SER A 83 -0.07 12.07 -1.96
CA SER A 83 -0.18 11.09 -3.05
C SER A 83 -1.12 9.95 -2.67
N GLY A 84 -1.54 9.19 -3.68
CA GLY A 84 -2.45 8.07 -3.50
C GLY A 84 -2.32 7.02 -4.59
N ILE A 85 -3.09 5.95 -4.46
CA ILE A 85 -3.26 4.95 -5.50
C ILE A 85 -4.75 4.77 -5.76
N ARG A 86 -5.12 4.81 -7.04
CA ARG A 86 -6.42 4.37 -7.51
C ARG A 86 -6.29 2.96 -8.07
N LEU A 87 -7.24 2.10 -7.72
CA LEU A 87 -7.45 0.83 -8.40
C LEU A 87 -8.73 0.95 -9.22
N ASP A 88 -8.65 0.60 -10.49
CA ASP A 88 -9.84 0.44 -11.32
C ASP A 88 -10.40 -1.00 -11.21
N ALA A 89 -11.40 -1.33 -12.01
CA ALA A 89 -12.01 -2.66 -12.01
C ALA A 89 -11.05 -3.80 -12.43
N SER A 90 -9.92 -3.48 -13.08
CA SER A 90 -8.88 -4.46 -13.40
C SER A 90 -7.97 -4.79 -12.21
N GLY A 91 -8.01 -3.96 -11.15
CA GLY A 91 -7.12 -4.10 -10.00
C GLY A 91 -5.71 -3.58 -10.24
N GLU A 92 -5.47 -2.91 -11.37
CA GLU A 92 -4.17 -2.32 -11.69
C GLU A 92 -4.00 -0.98 -10.95
N PRO A 93 -2.88 -0.78 -10.22
CA PRO A 93 -2.65 0.44 -9.46
C PRO A 93 -2.28 1.61 -10.39
N ARG A 94 -2.82 2.79 -10.07
CA ARG A 94 -2.46 4.06 -10.69
C ARG A 94 -2.12 5.09 -9.64
N ALA A 95 -0.95 5.71 -9.77
CA ALA A 95 -0.50 6.75 -8.87
C ALA A 95 -1.30 8.04 -9.09
N LEU A 96 -1.80 8.62 -8.00
CA LEU A 96 -2.44 9.91 -7.93
C LEU A 96 -1.56 10.89 -7.14
N GLY A 97 -1.66 12.18 -7.46
CA GLY A 97 -0.90 13.24 -6.79
C GLY A 97 0.38 13.62 -7.52
N GLU A 98 1.15 14.52 -6.92
CA GLU A 98 2.31 15.15 -7.56
C GLU A 98 3.62 14.38 -7.32
N ARG A 99 3.65 13.52 -6.31
CA ARG A 99 4.85 12.75 -5.93
C ARG A 99 4.69 11.29 -6.36
N ALA A 100 5.78 10.72 -6.86
CA ALA A 100 5.83 9.34 -7.32
C ALA A 100 5.49 8.36 -6.20
N CYS A 101 4.53 7.47 -6.46
CA CYS A 101 4.28 6.29 -5.64
C CYS A 101 5.18 5.15 -6.13
N LEU A 102 5.82 4.45 -5.20
CA LEU A 102 6.77 3.38 -5.52
C LEU A 102 6.20 2.01 -5.14
N GLN A 103 6.61 0.98 -5.87
CA GLN A 103 6.36 -0.40 -5.52
C GLN A 103 7.68 -1.11 -5.19
N PHE A 104 7.72 -1.76 -4.04
CA PHE A 104 8.79 -2.65 -3.60
C PHE A 104 8.30 -4.09 -3.60
N THR A 105 9.14 -5.03 -4.02
CA THR A 105 8.81 -6.47 -3.96
C THR A 105 9.76 -7.21 -3.03
N ALA A 106 9.31 -8.34 -2.49
CA ALA A 106 10.16 -9.22 -1.67
C ALA A 106 11.43 -9.70 -2.40
N GLY A 107 11.43 -9.69 -3.74
CA GLY A 107 12.59 -10.00 -4.58
C GLY A 107 13.59 -8.86 -4.74
N GLY A 108 13.44 -7.75 -4.00
CA GLY A 108 14.37 -6.62 -4.04
C GLY A 108 14.23 -5.73 -5.27
N ARG A 109 13.08 -5.77 -5.96
CA ARG A 109 12.79 -4.86 -7.08
C ARG A 109 12.05 -3.62 -6.59
N MET A 110 12.40 -2.48 -7.16
CA MET A 110 11.71 -1.20 -6.99
C MET A 110 11.34 -0.66 -8.35
N SER A 111 10.11 -0.13 -8.48
CA SER A 111 9.63 0.53 -9.69
C SER A 111 8.59 1.59 -9.35
N ASP A 112 8.44 2.58 -10.21
CA ASP A 112 7.33 3.53 -10.11
C ASP A 112 5.99 2.83 -10.38
N ILE A 113 4.95 3.27 -9.68
CA ILE A 113 3.57 2.93 -10.02
C ILE A 113 3.11 3.91 -11.12
N PRO A 114 2.60 3.42 -12.26
CA PRO A 114 2.20 4.29 -13.37
C PRO A 114 1.21 5.38 -12.92
N SER A 115 1.44 6.63 -13.31
CA SER A 115 0.48 7.70 -13.06
C SER A 115 -0.52 7.83 -14.21
N ASP A 116 -1.71 8.33 -13.89
CA ASP A 116 -2.74 8.69 -14.89
C ASP A 116 -2.53 10.10 -15.48
N THR A 117 -1.46 10.81 -15.11
CA THR A 117 -1.11 12.08 -15.75
C THR A 117 -0.68 11.86 -17.21
N VAL A 118 -1.56 12.28 -18.12
CA VAL A 118 -1.25 12.58 -19.52
C VAL A 118 -0.61 13.95 -19.59
#